data_AF-A0A7X3YYJ5-F1
#
_entry.id   AF-A0A7X3YYJ5-F1
#
_cell.length_a   1.000
_cell.length_b   1.000
_cell.length_c   1.000
_cell.angle_alpha   90.00
_cell.angle_beta   90.00
_cell.angle_gamma   90.00
#
_symmetry.space_group_name_H-M   'P 1'
#
loop_
_entity.id
_entity.type
_entity.pdbx_description
1 polymer ?
#
loop_
_entity_poly.entity_id
_entity_poly.type
_entity_poly.pdbx_seq_one_letter_code
_entity_poly.pdbx_strand_id
1 'polypeptide(L)'
;MIAFPGYVILECEGLWQSPETTTKQSVIVKYGSDTLTFLSSDGTGTVLRHWSLDTIIEHPPSEYYYCFSPDSSGNEFILINDDLMVNAIRDLVQVEGEEDKKNKGNFWKFFGKFIALILVMVGITYFYSDYIGQNIARAIVGPKRAEIGETIYANILELGNSECLVEDTIVDKFENRLFPETNYEIRLVSGGIPRATILPGGIFVINGAQFKLYDDKPEVFAGYLLLANERNSTKDSLTDFMETAGLLTSLRLLLGREISPYIYQEFAAELAKPSTIYVPEDILYRKFLEKGIPPEPFSIFLLSEGMDPELFTDEDALDGITQQLLEDTEWVELQNSCN
;
A
#
# COMPACT_ATOMS: atom_id res chain seq x y z
N MET A 1 55.73 -27.78 -17.12
CA MET A 1 55.18 -26.41 -17.08
C MET A 1 55.89 -25.56 -18.10
N ILE A 2 55.17 -25.00 -19.08
CA ILE A 2 55.16 -23.60 -19.54
C ILE A 2 53.81 -23.49 -20.28
N ALA A 3 52.97 -22.53 -19.87
CA ALA A 3 51.70 -22.22 -20.51
C ALA A 3 51.87 -20.97 -21.38
N PHE A 4 51.56 -21.10 -22.66
CA PHE A 4 51.23 -20.01 -23.57
C PHE A 4 49.88 -20.35 -24.22
N PRO A 5 48.87 -19.46 -24.16
CA PRO A 5 47.50 -19.78 -24.57
C PRO A 5 47.32 -19.53 -26.07
N GLY A 6 46.92 -20.57 -26.81
CA GLY A 6 46.45 -20.43 -28.20
C GLY A 6 46.89 -21.57 -29.12
N TYR A 7 45.97 -22.51 -29.34
CA TYR A 7 45.98 -23.59 -30.35
C TYR A 7 46.94 -24.77 -30.13
N VAL A 8 46.47 -25.76 -29.36
CA VAL A 8 46.78 -27.18 -29.64
C VAL A 8 45.68 -27.65 -30.59
N ILE A 9 46.03 -27.91 -31.84
CA ILE A 9 45.11 -28.61 -32.76
C ILE A 9 45.12 -30.07 -32.33
N LEU A 10 43.96 -30.58 -31.89
CA LEU A 10 43.80 -31.98 -31.51
C LEU A 10 43.39 -32.77 -32.75
N GLU A 11 44.31 -33.61 -33.22
CA GLU A 11 44.13 -34.51 -34.37
C GLU A 11 44.51 -35.93 -33.95
N CYS A 12 43.73 -36.92 -34.35
CA CYS A 12 44.04 -38.33 -34.12
C CYS A 12 43.68 -39.17 -35.35
N GLU A 13 44.25 -40.37 -35.45
CA GLU A 13 43.85 -41.34 -36.46
C GLU A 13 42.58 -42.08 -36.02
N GLY A 14 41.71 -42.40 -36.98
CA GLY A 14 40.50 -43.16 -36.74
C GLY A 14 40.06 -43.95 -37.97
N LEU A 15 39.14 -44.90 -37.76
CA LEU A 15 38.55 -45.69 -38.84
C LEU A 15 37.09 -45.27 -39.01
N TRP A 16 36.79 -44.59 -40.12
CA TRP A 16 35.45 -44.10 -40.43
C TRP A 16 34.74 -45.03 -41.40
N GLN A 17 33.45 -45.27 -41.18
CA GLN A 17 32.58 -45.96 -42.12
C GLN A 17 31.48 -45.02 -42.58
N SER A 18 31.41 -44.77 -43.89
CA SER A 18 30.34 -43.99 -44.52
C SER A 18 29.02 -44.78 -44.53
N PRO A 19 27.86 -44.14 -44.49
CA PRO A 19 26.58 -44.83 -44.65
C PRO A 19 26.41 -45.48 -46.04
N GLU A 20 27.20 -45.06 -47.03
CA GLU A 20 27.15 -45.57 -48.40
C GLU A 20 28.04 -46.81 -48.63
N THR A 21 28.95 -47.12 -47.70
CA THR A 21 29.94 -48.20 -47.86
C THR A 21 30.15 -48.98 -46.57
N THR A 22 30.39 -50.30 -46.68
CA THR A 22 30.72 -51.16 -45.53
C THR A 22 32.23 -51.27 -45.27
N THR A 23 33.05 -50.61 -46.08
CA THR A 23 34.51 -50.61 -45.94
C THR A 23 34.93 -49.45 -45.05
N LYS A 24 35.64 -49.77 -43.96
CA LYS A 24 36.24 -48.76 -43.08
C LYS A 24 37.40 -48.09 -43.81
N GLN A 25 37.41 -46.76 -43.80
CA GLN A 25 38.47 -45.94 -44.37
C GLN A 25 39.30 -45.32 -43.23
N SER A 26 40.62 -45.29 -43.40
CA SER A 26 41.52 -44.60 -42.46
C SER A 26 41.38 -43.10 -42.65
N VAL A 27 41.08 -42.39 -41.58
CA VAL A 27 40.86 -40.94 -41.57
C VAL A 27 41.65 -40.28 -40.45
N ILE A 28 42.01 -39.03 -40.67
CA ILE A 28 42.50 -38.14 -39.60
C ILE A 28 41.29 -37.38 -39.08
N VAL A 29 40.95 -37.60 -37.81
CA VAL A 29 39.90 -36.91 -37.09
C VAL A 29 40.48 -35.64 -36.51
N LYS A 30 39.92 -34.49 -36.90
CA LYS A 30 40.28 -33.18 -36.38
C LYS A 30 39.16 -32.64 -35.52
N TYR A 31 39.52 -32.26 -34.29
CA TYR A 31 38.60 -31.63 -33.35
C TYR A 31 38.59 -30.11 -33.52
N GLY A 32 37.41 -29.55 -33.81
CA GLY A 32 37.14 -28.11 -33.90
C GLY A 32 36.43 -27.56 -32.65
N SER A 33 35.96 -26.30 -32.69
CA SER A 33 35.19 -25.72 -31.58
C SER A 33 33.86 -26.45 -31.37
N ASP A 34 33.14 -26.76 -32.45
CA ASP A 34 31.79 -27.32 -32.42
C ASP A 34 31.60 -28.49 -33.41
N THR A 35 32.68 -28.92 -34.08
CA THR A 35 32.63 -29.92 -35.14
C THR A 35 33.79 -30.92 -35.08
N LEU A 36 33.51 -32.17 -35.48
CA LEU A 36 34.53 -33.14 -35.86
C LEU A 36 34.66 -33.16 -37.38
N THR A 37 35.87 -32.97 -37.88
CA THR A 37 36.16 -33.03 -39.31
C THR A 37 36.99 -34.28 -39.61
N PHE A 38 36.54 -35.07 -40.59
CA PHE A 38 37.27 -36.25 -41.06
C PHE A 38 38.04 -35.93 -42.33
N LEU A 39 39.35 -36.12 -42.30
CA LEU A 39 40.25 -35.90 -43.42
C LEU A 39 40.77 -37.24 -43.96
N SER A 40 40.97 -37.36 -45.27
CA SER A 40 41.58 -38.55 -45.86
C SER A 40 43.03 -38.74 -45.38
N SER A 41 43.38 -39.98 -45.02
CA SER A 41 44.73 -40.36 -44.56
C SER A 41 45.75 -40.52 -45.70
N ASP A 42 45.36 -40.29 -46.96
CA ASP A 42 46.22 -40.42 -48.15
C ASP A 42 47.23 -39.27 -48.35
N GLY A 43 47.31 -38.34 -47.40
CA GLY A 43 48.20 -37.18 -47.43
C GLY A 43 47.70 -36.01 -48.28
N THR A 44 46.52 -36.12 -48.92
CA THR A 44 45.92 -35.01 -49.69
C THR A 44 45.17 -34.01 -48.82
N GLY A 45 44.83 -34.36 -47.58
CA GLY A 45 44.08 -33.51 -46.66
C GLY A 45 42.65 -33.22 -47.11
N THR A 46 42.08 -34.06 -47.99
CA THR A 46 40.72 -33.89 -48.50
C THR A 46 39.71 -34.12 -47.39
N VAL A 47 38.79 -33.17 -47.18
CA VAL A 47 37.70 -33.30 -46.22
C VAL A 47 36.66 -34.30 -46.72
N LEU A 48 36.42 -35.36 -45.95
CA LEU A 48 35.45 -36.40 -46.28
C LEU A 48 34.07 -36.07 -45.71
N ARG A 49 34.02 -35.58 -44.47
CA ARG A 49 32.76 -35.26 -43.77
C ARG A 49 33.00 -34.34 -42.56
N HIS A 50 31.93 -33.66 -42.14
CA HIS A 50 31.85 -32.93 -40.88
C HIS A 50 30.69 -33.47 -40.05
N TRP A 51 30.93 -33.72 -38.76
CA TRP A 51 29.89 -33.96 -37.77
C TRP A 51 29.84 -32.78 -36.80
N SER A 52 28.63 -32.50 -36.32
CA SER A 52 28.42 -31.54 -35.24
C SER A 52 28.56 -32.28 -33.91
N LEU A 53 29.30 -31.70 -32.95
CA LEU A 53 29.61 -32.37 -31.67
C LEU A 53 28.35 -32.61 -30.81
N ASP A 54 27.33 -31.78 -30.96
CA ASP A 54 26.03 -31.83 -30.27
C ASP A 54 25.16 -33.07 -30.60
N THR A 55 25.43 -33.71 -31.74
CA THR A 55 24.64 -34.85 -32.26
C THR A 55 25.34 -36.19 -32.05
N ILE A 56 26.56 -36.18 -31.52
CA ILE A 56 27.35 -37.40 -31.40
C ILE A 56 26.85 -38.27 -30.25
N ILE A 57 26.59 -39.53 -30.59
CA ILE A 57 26.22 -40.57 -29.64
C ILE A 57 27.41 -41.50 -29.46
N GLU A 58 27.81 -41.72 -28.21
CA GLU A 58 28.79 -42.73 -27.85
C GLU A 58 28.09 -44.10 -27.74
N HIS A 59 28.62 -45.07 -28.48
CA HIS A 59 28.20 -46.47 -28.38
C HIS A 59 29.10 -47.23 -27.38
N PRO A 60 28.62 -48.36 -26.82
CA PRO A 60 29.42 -49.18 -25.92
C PRO A 60 30.83 -49.44 -26.49
N PRO A 61 31.90 -49.20 -25.70
CA PRO A 61 33.26 -49.30 -26.21
C PRO A 61 33.59 -50.73 -26.62
N SER A 62 34.41 -50.87 -27.67
CA SER A 62 35.02 -52.15 -28.03
C SER A 62 36.35 -52.34 -27.29
N GLU A 63 36.92 -53.56 -27.33
CA GLU A 63 38.16 -53.89 -26.60
C GLU A 63 39.36 -52.99 -26.95
N TYR A 64 39.34 -52.35 -28.13
CA TYR A 64 40.46 -51.53 -28.63
C TYR A 64 40.06 -50.15 -29.19
N TYR A 65 38.77 -49.83 -29.28
CA TYR A 65 38.30 -48.58 -29.90
C TYR A 65 37.02 -48.06 -29.23
N TYR A 66 36.93 -46.74 -29.11
CA TYR A 66 35.69 -46.02 -28.82
C TYR A 66 34.92 -45.78 -30.11
N CYS A 67 33.60 -46.00 -30.06
CA CYS A 67 32.73 -45.91 -31.22
C CYS A 67 31.77 -44.72 -31.07
N PHE A 68 31.77 -43.84 -32.06
CA PHE A 68 30.88 -42.68 -32.10
C PHE A 68 30.07 -42.67 -33.39
N SER A 69 28.82 -42.23 -33.31
CA SER A 69 27.92 -42.05 -34.45
C SER A 69 27.24 -40.69 -34.40
N PRO A 70 26.92 -40.07 -35.55
CA PRO A 70 26.21 -38.79 -35.60
C PRO A 70 24.71 -38.94 -35.32
N ASP A 71 24.19 -40.16 -35.34
CA ASP A 71 22.79 -40.46 -35.06
C ASP A 71 22.60 -41.89 -34.52
N SER A 72 21.37 -42.22 -34.13
CA SER A 72 20.99 -43.54 -33.61
C SER A 72 20.81 -44.62 -34.69
N SER A 73 21.02 -44.29 -35.97
CA SER A 73 20.81 -45.22 -37.08
C SER A 73 21.91 -46.28 -37.17
N GLY A 74 23.11 -45.98 -36.63
CA GLY A 74 24.26 -46.89 -36.62
C GLY A 74 24.85 -47.21 -38.00
N ASN A 75 24.37 -46.53 -39.06
CA ASN A 75 24.84 -46.73 -40.43
C ASN A 75 26.18 -46.02 -40.70
N GLU A 76 26.47 -44.98 -39.91
CA GLU A 76 27.69 -44.19 -39.98
C GLU A 76 28.34 -44.18 -38.60
N PHE A 77 29.63 -44.50 -38.53
CA PHE A 77 30.38 -44.48 -37.27
C PHE A 77 31.89 -44.27 -37.47
N ILE A 78 32.55 -43.80 -36.42
CA ILE A 78 34.00 -43.62 -36.31
C ILE A 78 34.52 -44.45 -35.13
N LEU A 79 35.63 -45.15 -35.36
CA LEU A 79 36.39 -45.85 -34.34
C LEU A 79 37.67 -45.06 -34.02
N ILE A 80 37.85 -44.67 -32.77
CA ILE A 80 38.98 -43.87 -32.28
C ILE A 80 39.68 -44.63 -31.16
N ASN A 81 41.01 -44.68 -31.17
CA ASN A 81 41.84 -45.29 -30.12
C ASN A 81 42.81 -44.24 -29.53
N ASP A 82 42.26 -43.09 -29.18
CA ASP A 82 42.99 -41.99 -28.56
C ASP A 82 42.17 -41.46 -27.39
N ASP A 83 42.64 -41.73 -26.17
CA ASP A 83 41.95 -41.33 -24.94
C ASP A 83 41.85 -39.80 -24.79
N LEU A 84 42.80 -39.02 -25.33
CA LEU A 84 42.76 -37.56 -25.28
C LEU A 84 41.67 -37.01 -26.22
N MET A 85 41.57 -37.54 -27.44
CA MET A 85 40.50 -37.20 -28.38
C MET A 85 39.13 -37.57 -27.81
N VAL A 86 39.01 -38.77 -27.24
CA VAL A 86 37.76 -39.27 -26.68
C VAL A 86 37.30 -38.43 -25.49
N ASN A 87 38.22 -38.06 -24.59
CA ASN A 87 37.89 -37.20 -23.46
C ASN A 87 37.49 -35.79 -23.93
N ALA A 88 38.15 -35.24 -24.95
CA ALA A 88 37.75 -33.96 -25.55
C ALA A 88 36.33 -34.01 -26.12
N ILE A 89 35.96 -35.09 -26.82
CA ILE A 89 34.59 -35.29 -27.33
C ILE A 89 33.58 -35.39 -26.17
N ARG A 90 33.90 -36.12 -25.09
CA ARG A 90 33.01 -36.27 -23.92
C ARG A 90 32.83 -34.99 -23.12
N ASP A 91 33.89 -34.20 -22.96
CA ASP A 91 33.86 -32.97 -22.16
C ASP A 91 32.86 -31.96 -22.72
N LEU A 92 32.72 -31.82 -24.05
CA LEU A 92 31.70 -30.94 -24.64
C LEU A 92 30.28 -31.49 -24.56
N VAL A 93 30.10 -32.80 -24.74
CA VAL A 93 28.77 -33.46 -24.63
C VAL A 93 28.17 -33.30 -23.22
N GLN A 94 29.01 -33.15 -22.18
CA GLN A 94 28.54 -32.90 -20.81
C GLN A 94 28.27 -31.41 -20.49
N VAL A 95 28.86 -30.47 -21.22
CA VAL A 95 28.74 -29.03 -20.91
C VAL A 95 27.42 -28.42 -21.41
N GLU A 96 26.85 -28.92 -22.51
CA GLU A 96 25.56 -28.41 -23.03
C GLU A 96 24.31 -29.10 -22.45
N GLY A 97 24.47 -30.26 -21.80
CA GLY A 97 23.37 -31.01 -21.18
C GLY A 97 22.83 -30.42 -19.87
N GLU A 98 23.50 -29.45 -19.26
CA GLU A 98 23.11 -28.87 -17.96
C GLU A 98 22.56 -27.43 -18.00
N GLU A 99 22.75 -26.68 -19.09
CA GLU A 99 22.34 -25.27 -19.12
C GLU A 99 20.85 -25.07 -19.36
N ASP A 100 20.16 -26.01 -20.02
CA ASP A 100 18.77 -25.81 -20.44
C ASP A 100 17.69 -26.28 -19.44
N LYS A 101 18.09 -26.71 -18.23
CA LYS A 101 17.15 -27.14 -17.17
C LYS A 101 17.23 -26.37 -15.85
N LYS A 102 18.17 -25.44 -15.67
CA LYS A 102 18.41 -24.82 -14.35
C LYS A 102 17.72 -23.49 -14.08
N ASN A 103 17.12 -22.82 -15.08
CA ASN A 103 16.57 -21.46 -14.89
C ASN A 103 15.04 -21.31 -14.86
N LYS A 104 14.24 -22.38 -14.94
CA LYS A 104 12.78 -22.29 -14.72
C LYS A 104 12.37 -22.26 -13.24
N GLY A 105 13.27 -22.58 -12.31
CA GLY A 105 12.99 -22.60 -10.87
C GLY A 105 13.15 -21.26 -10.15
N ASN A 106 13.95 -20.34 -10.69
CA ASN A 106 14.21 -19.05 -10.03
C ASN A 106 13.25 -17.95 -10.45
N PHE A 107 12.73 -17.98 -11.69
CA PHE A 107 11.71 -17.03 -12.13
C PHE A 107 10.43 -17.16 -11.29
N TRP A 108 9.93 -18.38 -11.06
CA TRP A 108 8.75 -18.60 -10.21
C TRP A 108 8.98 -18.26 -8.73
N LYS A 109 10.20 -18.46 -8.20
CA LYS A 109 10.56 -18.02 -6.84
C LYS A 109 10.63 -16.50 -6.73
N PHE A 110 11.14 -15.80 -7.75
CA PHE A 110 11.21 -14.34 -7.78
C PHE A 110 9.82 -13.72 -7.97
N PHE A 111 9.02 -14.29 -8.87
CA PHE A 111 7.63 -13.88 -9.12
C PHE A 111 6.74 -14.17 -7.91
N GLY A 112 6.92 -15.31 -7.24
CA GLY A 112 6.24 -15.63 -5.99
C GLY A 112 6.58 -14.66 -4.86
N LYS A 113 7.86 -14.28 -4.72
CA LYS A 113 8.27 -13.22 -3.77
C LYS A 113 7.69 -11.85 -4.13
N PHE A 114 7.64 -11.52 -5.42
CA PHE A 114 7.08 -10.25 -5.90
C PHE A 114 5.56 -10.18 -5.67
N ILE A 115 4.83 -11.27 -5.94
CA ILE A 115 3.40 -11.41 -5.64
C ILE A 115 3.15 -11.37 -4.13
N ALA A 116 3.96 -12.05 -3.33
CA ALA A 116 3.85 -12.00 -1.88
C ALA A 116 4.12 -10.58 -1.34
N LEU A 117 5.12 -9.87 -1.88
CA LEU A 117 5.39 -8.47 -1.56
C LEU A 117 4.19 -7.58 -1.94
N ILE A 118 3.61 -7.76 -3.13
CA ILE A 118 2.42 -7.01 -3.56
C ILE A 118 1.24 -7.33 -2.65
N LEU A 119 0.98 -8.59 -2.31
CA LEU A 119 -0.11 -8.97 -1.42
C LEU A 119 0.09 -8.43 0.01
N VAL A 120 1.33 -8.37 0.50
CA VAL A 120 1.64 -7.70 1.77
C VAL A 120 1.47 -6.19 1.64
N MET A 121 1.89 -5.57 0.55
CA MET A 121 1.73 -4.12 0.36
C MET A 121 0.26 -3.74 0.23
N VAL A 122 -0.50 -4.47 -0.58
CA VAL A 122 -1.96 -4.34 -0.73
C VAL A 122 -2.66 -4.63 0.58
N GLY A 123 -2.26 -5.69 1.28
CA GLY A 123 -2.78 -6.04 2.60
C GLY A 123 -2.54 -4.94 3.62
N ILE A 124 -1.34 -4.37 3.67
CA ILE A 124 -1.02 -3.22 4.52
C ILE A 124 -1.88 -2.01 4.13
N THR A 125 -1.97 -1.65 2.85
CA THR A 125 -2.78 -0.49 2.44
C THR A 125 -4.27 -0.67 2.72
N TYR A 126 -4.80 -1.89 2.57
CA TYR A 126 -6.23 -2.16 2.69
C TYR A 126 -6.67 -2.43 4.13
N PHE A 127 -5.82 -3.06 4.96
CA PHE A 127 -6.12 -3.34 6.38
C PHE A 127 -5.60 -2.27 7.36
N TYR A 128 -4.84 -1.28 6.89
CA TYR A 128 -4.32 -0.21 7.76
C TYR A 128 -5.44 0.68 8.34
N SER A 129 -6.49 0.94 7.56
CA SER A 129 -7.56 1.89 7.92
C SER A 129 -8.34 1.45 9.17
N ASP A 130 -8.88 0.22 9.21
CA ASP A 130 -9.79 -0.14 10.31
C ASP A 130 -9.11 -0.56 11.63
N TYR A 131 -7.97 -1.25 11.59
CA TYR A 131 -7.46 -1.97 12.78
C TYR A 131 -6.21 -1.36 13.43
N ILE A 132 -5.37 -0.66 12.67
CA ILE A 132 -4.08 -0.16 13.17
C ILE A 132 -4.23 1.27 13.71
N GLY A 133 -4.96 2.14 13.01
CA GLY A 133 -5.21 3.52 13.45
C GLY A 133 -5.76 3.59 14.88
N GLN A 134 -6.79 2.78 15.18
CA GLN A 134 -7.44 2.75 16.49
C GLN A 134 -6.49 2.36 17.64
N ASN A 135 -5.56 1.43 17.40
CA ASN A 135 -4.61 0.96 18.42
C ASN A 135 -3.45 1.94 18.62
N ILE A 136 -3.00 2.61 17.56
CA ILE A 136 -1.95 3.64 17.63
C ILE A 136 -2.51 4.89 18.32
N ALA A 137 -3.73 5.32 17.98
CA ALA A 137 -4.38 6.46 18.60
C ALA A 137 -4.45 6.32 20.12
N ARG A 138 -4.80 5.13 20.64
CA ARG A 138 -4.84 4.84 22.09
C ARG A 138 -3.48 4.93 22.80
N ALA A 139 -2.37 4.74 22.08
CA ALA A 139 -1.02 4.86 22.64
C ALA A 139 -0.54 6.31 22.76
N ILE A 140 -1.21 7.26 22.08
CA ILE A 140 -0.87 8.68 22.14
C ILE A 140 -1.47 9.29 23.41
N VAL A 141 -0.59 9.73 24.30
CA VAL A 141 -0.93 10.36 25.58
C VAL A 141 -1.57 11.75 25.35
N GLY A 142 -2.48 12.14 26.24
CA GLY A 142 -3.25 13.40 26.18
C GLY A 142 -2.48 14.64 25.68
N PRO A 143 -1.28 14.97 26.20
CA PRO A 143 -0.55 16.17 25.77
C PRO A 143 -0.21 16.19 24.28
N LYS A 144 0.13 15.04 23.68
CA LYS A 144 0.46 14.99 22.25
C LYS A 144 -0.80 15.07 21.39
N ARG A 145 -1.94 14.58 21.88
CA ARG A 145 -3.23 14.75 21.20
C ARG A 145 -3.63 16.21 21.13
N ALA A 146 -3.50 16.93 22.25
CA ALA A 146 -3.76 18.37 22.31
C ALA A 146 -2.84 19.15 21.35
N GLU A 147 -1.53 18.87 21.34
CA GLU A 147 -0.59 19.51 20.41
C GLU A 147 -0.97 19.30 18.93
N ILE A 148 -1.40 18.09 18.57
CA ILE A 148 -1.89 17.77 17.22
C ILE A 148 -3.16 18.57 16.92
N GLY A 149 -4.12 18.62 17.84
CA GLY A 149 -5.34 19.40 17.71
C GLY A 149 -5.10 20.88 17.47
N GLU A 150 -4.26 21.50 18.31
CA GLU A 150 -3.87 22.91 18.16
C GLU A 150 -3.20 23.19 16.82
N THR A 151 -2.35 22.26 16.37
CA THR A 151 -1.71 22.41 15.06
C THR A 151 -2.74 22.32 13.93
N ILE A 152 -3.69 21.40 14.00
CA ILE A 152 -4.78 21.30 13.01
C ILE A 152 -5.65 22.57 13.04
N TYR A 153 -6.01 23.06 14.24
CA TYR A 153 -6.79 24.28 14.42
C TYR A 153 -6.12 25.48 13.75
N ALA A 154 -4.81 25.67 13.98
CA ALA A 154 -4.04 26.73 13.31
C ALA A 154 -4.09 26.61 11.78
N ASN A 155 -4.02 25.39 11.24
CA ASN A 155 -4.14 25.16 9.79
C ASN A 155 -5.55 25.45 9.25
N ILE A 156 -6.61 25.23 10.04
CA ILE A 156 -7.97 25.64 9.68
C ILE A 156 -8.06 27.16 9.56
N LEU A 157 -7.42 27.91 10.46
CA LEU A 157 -7.34 29.38 10.37
C LEU A 157 -6.55 29.83 9.13
N GLU A 158 -5.45 29.16 8.79
CA GLU A 158 -4.65 29.46 7.60
C GLU A 158 -5.41 29.27 6.27
N LEU A 159 -6.50 28.51 6.24
CA LEU A 159 -7.39 28.37 5.07
C LEU A 159 -8.23 29.63 4.77
N GLY A 160 -7.90 30.77 5.37
CA GLY A 160 -8.57 32.05 5.15
C GLY A 160 -9.68 32.34 6.14
N ASN A 161 -9.64 31.70 7.32
CA ASN A 161 -10.64 31.84 8.36
C ASN A 161 -10.05 32.60 9.55
N SER A 162 -10.92 33.28 10.27
CA SER A 162 -10.57 33.98 11.51
C SER A 162 -11.24 33.29 12.69
N GLU A 163 -10.55 33.32 13.83
CA GLU A 163 -11.17 32.99 15.10
C GLU A 163 -12.26 34.02 15.42
N CYS A 164 -13.41 33.53 15.88
CA CYS A 164 -14.50 34.36 16.36
C CYS A 164 -14.37 34.51 17.87
N LEU A 165 -14.51 35.74 18.36
CA LEU A 165 -14.35 36.03 19.78
C LEU A 165 -15.73 36.03 20.44
N VAL A 166 -15.92 35.11 21.37
CA VAL A 166 -17.11 34.98 22.21
C VAL A 166 -16.65 34.86 23.66
N GLU A 167 -17.41 35.39 24.62
CA GLU A 167 -17.06 35.22 26.02
C GLU A 167 -17.10 33.74 26.42
N ASP A 168 -16.02 33.27 27.06
CA ASP A 168 -15.89 31.90 27.55
C ASP A 168 -17.10 31.47 28.39
N THR A 169 -17.66 32.41 29.18
CA THR A 169 -18.82 32.13 30.05
C THR A 169 -20.08 31.69 29.29
N ILE A 170 -20.24 32.08 28.03
CA ILE A 170 -21.37 31.68 27.17
C ILE A 170 -21.13 30.26 26.66
N VAL A 171 -19.91 29.99 26.22
CA VAL A 171 -19.51 28.71 25.63
C VAL A 171 -19.45 27.62 26.69
N ASP A 172 -18.90 27.93 27.87
CA ASP A 172 -18.83 27.07 29.05
C ASP A 172 -20.21 26.50 29.44
N LYS A 173 -21.30 27.23 29.21
CA LYS A 173 -22.66 26.73 29.50
C LYS A 173 -23.00 25.52 28.64
N PHE A 174 -22.60 25.53 27.37
CA PHE A 174 -22.78 24.36 26.49
C PHE A 174 -21.86 23.22 26.89
N GLU A 175 -20.58 23.50 27.16
CA GLU A 175 -19.61 22.48 27.57
C GLU A 175 -20.07 21.73 28.83
N ASN A 176 -20.42 22.49 29.87
CA ASN A 176 -20.84 21.93 31.15
C ASN A 176 -22.18 21.19 31.06
N ARG A 177 -23.13 21.67 30.25
CA ARG A 177 -24.44 21.01 30.10
C ARG A 177 -24.37 19.78 29.23
N LEU A 178 -23.68 19.86 28.09
CA LEU A 178 -23.63 18.79 27.10
C LEU A 178 -22.60 17.74 27.48
N PHE A 179 -21.43 18.13 28.00
CA PHE A 179 -20.28 17.27 28.17
C PHE A 179 -19.56 17.43 29.53
N PRO A 180 -20.28 17.31 30.67
CA PRO A 180 -19.74 17.59 32.02
C PRO A 180 -18.56 16.71 32.46
N GLU A 181 -18.37 15.55 31.83
CA GLU A 181 -17.30 14.59 32.18
C GLU A 181 -16.10 14.65 31.21
N THR A 182 -16.08 15.66 30.35
CA THR A 182 -15.06 15.82 29.31
C THR A 182 -14.30 17.13 29.49
N ASN A 183 -13.12 17.23 28.88
CA ASN A 183 -12.36 18.47 28.79
C ASN A 183 -12.47 19.03 27.37
N TYR A 184 -13.68 19.07 26.84
CA TYR A 184 -13.90 19.65 25.52
C TYR A 184 -13.81 21.17 25.61
N GLU A 185 -13.18 21.77 24.60
CA GLU A 185 -13.05 23.22 24.46
C GLU A 185 -13.69 23.64 23.14
N ILE A 186 -14.71 24.48 23.17
CA ILE A 186 -15.44 24.95 21.99
C ILE A 186 -14.83 26.25 21.48
N ARG A 187 -14.41 26.24 20.21
CA ARG A 187 -13.88 27.38 19.48
C ARG A 187 -14.69 27.66 18.23
N LEU A 188 -14.99 28.95 18.02
CA LEU A 188 -15.76 29.41 16.89
C LEU A 188 -14.82 29.94 15.81
N VAL A 189 -15.11 29.60 14.56
CA VAL A 189 -14.39 30.09 13.38
C VAL A 189 -15.36 30.70 12.38
N SER A 190 -14.90 31.70 11.61
CA SER A 190 -15.74 32.38 10.62
C SER A 190 -16.03 31.54 9.37
N GLY A 191 -15.38 30.39 9.21
CA GLY A 191 -15.53 29.50 8.07
C GLY A 191 -14.60 28.28 8.14
N GLY A 192 -14.25 27.72 6.98
CA GLY A 192 -13.20 26.69 6.88
C GLY A 192 -13.65 25.28 7.17
N ILE A 193 -14.76 25.13 7.89
CA ILE A 193 -15.46 23.87 8.10
C ILE A 193 -16.95 24.08 7.80
N PRO A 194 -17.66 23.05 7.30
CA PRO A 194 -19.05 23.20 6.87
C PRO A 194 -20.01 23.43 8.04
N ARG A 195 -19.77 22.82 9.20
CA ARG A 195 -20.62 22.89 10.40
C ARG A 195 -19.79 22.83 11.68
N ALA A 196 -19.75 21.67 12.35
CA ALA A 196 -18.99 21.41 13.57
C ALA A 196 -18.16 20.14 13.43
N THR A 197 -16.99 20.10 14.06
CA THR A 197 -16.13 18.92 14.15
C THR A 197 -15.36 18.91 15.47
N ILE A 198 -14.81 17.76 15.84
CA ILE A 198 -13.92 17.63 17.00
C ILE A 198 -12.51 17.32 16.49
N LEU A 199 -11.53 18.07 16.98
CA LEU A 199 -10.12 17.83 16.72
C LEU A 199 -9.50 16.95 17.83
N PRO A 200 -8.36 16.28 17.53
CA PRO A 200 -7.59 15.57 18.53
C PRO A 200 -7.31 16.45 19.76
N GLY A 201 -7.43 15.89 20.95
CA GLY A 201 -7.25 16.66 22.19
C GLY A 201 -8.52 17.33 22.71
N GLY A 202 -9.64 17.26 21.99
CA GLY A 202 -10.95 17.67 22.51
C GLY A 202 -11.37 19.08 22.12
N ILE A 203 -10.85 19.62 21.02
CA ILE A 203 -11.23 20.97 20.55
C ILE A 203 -12.45 20.82 19.63
N PHE A 204 -13.62 21.30 20.05
CA PHE A 204 -14.75 21.52 19.15
C PHE A 204 -14.46 22.74 18.29
N VAL A 205 -14.49 22.57 16.98
CA VAL A 205 -14.45 23.69 16.06
C VAL A 205 -15.81 23.81 15.42
N ILE A 206 -16.41 24.99 15.48
CA ILE A 206 -17.72 25.25 14.92
C ILE A 206 -17.71 26.50 14.03
N ASN A 207 -18.34 26.39 12.87
CA ASN A 207 -18.53 27.52 11.97
C ASN A 207 -19.58 28.46 12.55
N GLY A 208 -19.15 29.56 13.14
CA GLY A 208 -20.05 30.52 13.78
C GLY A 208 -20.87 31.34 12.79
N ALA A 209 -20.43 31.48 11.53
CA ALA A 209 -21.10 32.29 10.53
C ALA A 209 -22.51 31.78 10.18
N GLN A 210 -22.80 30.50 10.42
CA GLN A 210 -24.11 29.91 10.16
C GLN A 210 -25.19 30.39 11.14
N PHE A 211 -24.83 30.77 12.37
CA PHE A 211 -25.81 31.09 13.41
C PHE A 211 -26.41 32.49 13.29
N LYS A 212 -25.76 33.38 12.52
CA LYS A 212 -26.27 34.73 12.21
C LYS A 212 -27.63 34.71 11.51
N LEU A 213 -28.00 33.60 10.88
CA LEU A 213 -29.21 33.47 10.07
C LEU A 213 -30.43 32.99 10.87
N TYR A 214 -30.29 32.71 12.17
CA TYR A 214 -31.31 32.03 12.96
C TYR A 214 -31.62 32.76 14.27
N ASP A 215 -32.80 33.35 14.35
CA ASP A 215 -33.27 34.01 15.57
C ASP A 215 -33.73 32.97 16.61
N ASP A 216 -33.41 33.23 17.89
CA ASP A 216 -33.98 32.60 19.08
C ASP A 216 -33.94 31.06 19.17
N LYS A 217 -32.92 30.40 18.62
CA LYS A 217 -32.77 28.93 18.62
C LYS A 217 -31.36 28.44 19.02
N PRO A 218 -30.89 28.66 20.27
CA PRO A 218 -29.60 28.14 20.75
C PRO A 218 -29.52 26.60 20.74
N GLU A 219 -30.64 25.90 20.69
CA GLU A 219 -30.75 24.45 20.55
C GLU A 219 -30.07 23.94 19.27
N VAL A 220 -30.04 24.76 18.21
CA VAL A 220 -29.36 24.43 16.96
C VAL A 220 -27.86 24.32 17.18
N PHE A 221 -27.28 25.23 17.97
CA PHE A 221 -25.86 25.19 18.35
C PHE A 221 -25.55 23.90 19.10
N ALA A 222 -26.37 23.56 20.10
CA ALA A 222 -26.24 22.32 20.83
C ALA A 222 -26.39 21.08 19.94
N GLY A 223 -27.30 21.12 18.97
CA GLY A 223 -27.51 20.03 18.01
C GLY A 223 -26.28 19.71 17.16
N TYR A 224 -25.58 20.73 16.67
CA TYR A 224 -24.31 20.53 15.97
C TYR A 224 -23.22 19.93 16.85
N LEU A 225 -23.13 20.36 18.12
CA LEU A 225 -22.18 19.79 19.07
C LEU A 225 -22.48 18.32 19.36
N LEU A 226 -23.75 17.98 19.59
CA LEU A 226 -24.19 16.59 19.81
C LEU A 226 -23.88 15.73 18.59
N LEU A 227 -24.21 16.19 17.37
CA LEU A 227 -23.91 15.47 16.14
C LEU A 227 -22.39 15.25 15.95
N ALA A 228 -21.58 16.29 16.16
CA ALA A 228 -20.13 16.18 16.06
C ALA A 228 -19.54 15.22 17.12
N ASN A 229 -20.09 15.21 18.34
CA ASN A 229 -19.70 14.25 19.39
C ASN A 229 -20.05 12.80 19.03
N GLU A 230 -21.23 12.55 18.47
CA GLU A 230 -21.61 11.20 18.03
C GLU A 230 -20.76 10.72 16.85
N ARG A 231 -20.39 11.62 15.92
CA ARG A 231 -19.43 11.33 14.85
C ARG A 231 -18.06 10.94 15.42
N ASN A 232 -17.54 11.71 16.38
CA ASN A 232 -16.27 11.43 17.04
C ASN A 232 -16.31 10.14 17.89
N SER A 233 -17.46 9.80 18.46
CA SER A 233 -17.67 8.54 19.17
C SER A 233 -17.69 7.33 18.23
N THR A 234 -18.17 7.53 17.00
CA THR A 234 -18.17 6.52 15.93
C THR A 234 -16.76 6.32 15.35
N LYS A 235 -16.05 7.43 15.07
CA LYS A 235 -14.67 7.43 14.61
C LYS A 235 -13.90 8.55 15.31
N ASP A 236 -12.99 8.15 16.19
CA ASP A 236 -12.14 9.07 16.97
C ASP A 236 -11.32 10.00 16.06
N SER A 237 -11.34 11.30 16.33
CA SER A 237 -10.71 12.34 15.51
C SER A 237 -9.21 12.14 15.27
N LEU A 238 -8.50 11.58 16.25
CA LEU A 238 -7.09 11.23 16.07
C LEU A 238 -6.94 10.02 15.15
N THR A 239 -7.83 9.04 15.27
CA THR A 239 -7.87 7.91 14.33
C THR A 239 -8.10 8.41 12.90
N ASP A 240 -9.04 9.33 12.70
CA ASP A 240 -9.32 9.93 11.40
C ASP A 240 -8.09 10.68 10.83
N PHE A 241 -7.44 11.50 11.65
CA PHE A 241 -6.18 12.16 11.28
C PHE A 241 -5.07 11.17 10.89
N MET A 242 -4.91 10.07 11.63
CA MET A 242 -3.86 9.08 11.39
C MET A 242 -4.10 8.22 10.15
N GLU A 243 -5.37 8.06 9.74
CA GLU A 243 -5.73 7.43 8.47
C GLU A 243 -5.34 8.33 7.29
N THR A 244 -5.66 9.62 7.35
CA THR A 244 -5.22 10.61 6.33
C THR A 244 -3.70 10.73 6.29
N ALA A 245 -3.05 10.77 7.45
CA ALA A 245 -1.59 10.87 7.55
C ALA A 245 -0.84 9.62 7.02
N GLY A 246 -1.50 8.46 7.00
CA GLY A 246 -0.95 7.19 6.55
C GLY A 246 0.01 6.50 7.52
N LEU A 247 0.35 5.24 7.19
CA LEU A 247 1.15 4.36 8.07
C LEU A 247 2.53 4.89 8.43
N LEU A 248 3.25 5.47 7.47
CA LEU A 248 4.61 5.94 7.69
C LEU A 248 4.64 7.12 8.68
N THR A 249 3.67 8.03 8.59
CA THR A 249 3.54 9.17 9.51
C THR A 249 3.17 8.69 10.90
N SER A 250 2.26 7.73 10.98
CA SER A 250 1.84 7.13 12.25
C SER A 250 2.99 6.42 12.99
N LEU A 251 3.83 5.69 12.26
CA LEU A 251 5.05 5.09 12.80
C LEU A 251 6.06 6.15 13.25
N ARG A 252 6.24 7.23 12.48
CA ARG A 252 7.12 8.35 12.87
C ARG A 252 6.67 8.97 14.18
N LEU A 253 5.38 9.22 14.33
CA LEU A 253 4.81 9.79 15.55
C LEU A 253 5.02 8.87 16.76
N LEU A 254 4.81 7.56 16.61
CA LEU A 254 5.11 6.57 17.66
C LEU A 254 6.59 6.55 18.06
N LEU A 255 7.48 6.80 17.10
CA LEU A 255 8.92 6.94 17.34
C LEU A 255 9.31 8.34 17.87
N GLY A 256 8.33 9.17 18.24
CA GLY A 256 8.53 10.51 18.77
C GLY A 256 9.06 11.52 17.75
N ARG A 257 8.93 11.24 16.45
CA ARG A 257 9.33 12.16 15.38
C ARG A 257 8.21 13.13 15.04
N GLU A 258 8.61 14.28 14.52
CA GLU A 258 7.70 15.31 14.04
C GLU A 258 6.91 14.85 12.80
N ILE A 259 5.68 15.33 12.71
CA ILE A 259 4.80 15.17 11.55
C ILE A 259 5.07 16.32 10.59
N SER A 260 5.04 16.04 9.28
CA SER A 260 5.23 17.07 8.26
C SER A 260 4.08 18.10 8.30
N PRO A 261 4.37 19.42 8.22
CA PRO A 261 3.36 20.47 8.15
C PRO A 261 2.28 20.23 7.09
N TYR A 262 2.67 19.67 5.94
CA TYR A 262 1.77 19.36 4.83
C TYR A 262 0.62 18.42 5.22
N ILE A 263 0.84 17.48 6.15
CA ILE A 263 -0.20 16.52 6.58
C ILE A 263 -1.31 17.24 7.37
N TYR A 264 -0.94 18.24 8.19
CA TYR A 264 -1.91 19.05 8.90
C TYR A 264 -2.74 19.92 7.95
N GLN A 265 -2.10 20.48 6.92
CA GLN A 265 -2.79 21.26 5.87
C GLN A 265 -3.75 20.39 5.07
N GLU A 266 -3.32 19.19 4.66
CA GLU A 266 -4.16 18.23 3.95
C GLU A 266 -5.38 17.82 4.79
N PHE A 267 -5.17 17.52 6.08
CA PHE A 267 -6.27 17.17 6.97
C PHE A 267 -7.23 18.35 7.24
N ALA A 268 -6.71 19.57 7.44
CA ALA A 268 -7.55 20.75 7.56
C ALA A 268 -8.41 20.99 6.30
N ALA A 269 -7.85 20.76 5.11
CA ALA A 269 -8.59 20.82 3.85
C ALA A 269 -9.63 19.69 3.70
N GLU A 270 -9.38 18.52 4.29
CA GLU A 270 -10.37 17.43 4.35
C GLU A 270 -11.55 17.80 5.26
N LEU A 271 -11.28 18.42 6.42
CA LEU A 271 -12.31 18.91 7.35
C LEU A 271 -13.21 20.01 6.75
N ALA A 272 -12.77 20.68 5.69
CA ALA A 272 -13.58 21.64 4.94
C ALA A 272 -14.69 20.97 4.11
N LYS A 273 -14.64 19.65 3.92
CA LYS A 273 -15.65 18.88 3.20
C LYS A 273 -16.74 18.38 4.16
N PRO A 274 -17.97 18.13 3.67
CA PRO A 274 -19.01 17.50 4.47
C PRO A 274 -18.54 16.16 5.05
N SER A 275 -18.79 15.93 6.33
CA SER A 275 -18.43 14.67 6.98
C SER A 275 -19.19 13.50 6.34
N THR A 276 -18.49 12.40 6.10
CA THR A 276 -19.06 11.15 5.58
C THR A 276 -19.50 10.19 6.70
N ILE A 277 -19.26 10.56 7.97
CA ILE A 277 -19.65 9.75 9.12
C ILE A 277 -21.16 9.92 9.35
N TYR A 278 -21.89 8.85 9.07
CA TYR A 278 -23.33 8.77 9.30
C TYR A 278 -23.63 8.46 10.77
N VAL A 279 -24.54 9.24 11.35
CA VAL A 279 -25.08 9.03 12.70
C VAL A 279 -26.56 8.72 12.56
N PRO A 280 -27.04 7.56 13.05
CA PRO A 280 -28.46 7.24 13.03
C PRO A 280 -29.32 8.29 13.77
N GLU A 281 -30.42 8.68 13.15
CA GLU A 281 -31.33 9.72 13.64
C GLU A 281 -31.91 9.37 15.02
N ASP A 282 -32.20 8.10 15.29
CA ASP A 282 -32.71 7.63 16.58
C ASP A 282 -31.68 7.75 17.71
N ILE A 283 -30.40 7.58 17.41
CA ILE A 283 -29.31 7.79 18.35
C ILE A 283 -29.19 9.28 18.66
N LEU A 284 -29.13 10.12 17.62
CA LEU A 284 -29.02 11.57 17.81
C LEU A 284 -30.23 12.13 18.57
N TYR A 285 -31.44 11.73 18.21
CA TYR A 285 -32.68 12.15 18.88
C TYR A 285 -32.65 11.81 20.37
N ARG A 286 -32.23 10.60 20.75
CA ARG A 286 -32.07 10.24 22.17
C ARG A 286 -31.06 11.13 22.90
N LYS A 287 -29.99 11.57 22.24
CA LYS A 287 -29.00 12.49 22.84
C LYS A 287 -29.60 13.85 23.18
N PHE A 288 -30.47 14.38 22.33
CA PHE A 288 -31.23 15.59 22.63
C PHE A 288 -32.09 15.41 23.89
N LEU A 289 -32.84 14.31 23.98
CA LEU A 289 -33.69 14.02 25.14
C LEU A 289 -32.88 13.81 26.43
N GLU A 290 -31.76 13.07 26.36
CA GLU A 290 -30.85 12.84 27.49
C GLU A 290 -30.31 14.14 28.09
N LYS A 291 -30.16 15.19 27.26
CA LYS A 291 -29.67 16.52 27.67
C LYS A 291 -30.78 17.53 27.95
N GLY A 292 -32.05 17.11 27.82
CA GLY A 292 -33.20 17.99 27.98
C GLY A 292 -33.15 19.18 27.00
N ILE A 293 -32.82 18.90 25.73
CA ILE A 293 -32.79 19.91 24.66
C ILE A 293 -33.85 19.55 23.62
N PRO A 294 -34.77 20.48 23.29
CA PRO A 294 -35.77 20.25 22.26
C PRO A 294 -35.10 19.91 20.91
N PRO A 295 -35.48 18.79 20.25
CA PRO A 295 -34.92 18.42 18.96
C PRO A 295 -35.50 19.20 17.78
N GLU A 296 -36.72 19.74 17.90
CA GLU A 296 -37.43 20.46 16.82
C GLU A 296 -36.60 21.55 16.14
N PRO A 297 -35.91 22.45 16.86
CA PRO A 297 -35.14 23.52 16.23
C PRO A 297 -34.08 23.01 15.27
N PHE A 298 -33.54 21.82 15.52
CA PHE A 298 -32.48 21.22 14.71
C PHE A 298 -33.01 20.50 13.46
N SER A 299 -34.30 20.18 13.39
CA SER A 299 -34.91 19.41 12.29
C SER A 299 -34.65 20.01 10.90
N ILE A 300 -34.65 21.33 10.79
CA ILE A 300 -34.42 22.08 9.55
C ILE A 300 -33.02 21.82 8.97
N PHE A 301 -32.05 21.43 9.81
CA PHE A 301 -30.66 21.21 9.42
C PHE A 301 -30.35 19.76 9.06
N LEU A 302 -31.20 18.81 9.45
CA LEU A 302 -30.98 17.40 9.20
C LEU A 302 -30.88 17.09 7.70
N LEU A 303 -31.73 17.70 6.87
CA LEU A 303 -31.69 17.51 5.42
C LEU A 303 -30.36 17.92 4.81
N SER A 304 -29.76 19.01 5.29
CA SER A 304 -28.44 19.45 4.82
C SER A 304 -27.29 18.55 5.27
N GLU A 305 -27.51 17.75 6.32
CA GLU A 305 -26.61 16.68 6.76
C GLU A 305 -26.93 15.33 6.10
N GLY A 306 -27.94 15.26 5.22
CA GLY A 306 -28.39 14.03 4.59
C GLY A 306 -29.21 13.11 5.51
N MET A 307 -29.78 13.65 6.59
CA MET A 307 -30.58 12.93 7.59
C MET A 307 -32.09 13.23 7.43
N ASP A 308 -32.94 12.28 7.84
CA ASP A 308 -34.39 12.41 7.81
C ASP A 308 -34.92 13.22 9.01
N PRO A 309 -35.64 14.34 8.81
CA PRO A 309 -36.14 15.15 9.91
C PRO A 309 -37.36 14.57 10.63
N GLU A 310 -38.02 13.53 10.12
CA GLU A 310 -39.33 13.06 10.63
C GLU A 310 -39.35 12.84 12.16
N LEU A 311 -38.29 12.25 12.73
CA LEU A 311 -38.23 11.97 14.17
C LEU A 311 -38.09 13.24 15.03
N PHE A 312 -37.62 14.35 14.46
CA PHE A 312 -37.28 15.57 15.20
C PHE A 312 -38.40 16.62 15.17
N THR A 313 -39.47 16.42 14.40
CA THR A 313 -40.54 17.44 14.24
C THR A 313 -41.57 17.47 15.36
N ASP A 314 -41.44 16.59 16.36
CA ASP A 314 -42.33 16.57 17.53
C ASP A 314 -42.04 17.75 18.47
N GLU A 315 -42.90 18.77 18.41
CA GLU A 315 -42.82 20.00 19.22
C GLU A 315 -43.00 19.72 20.73
N ASP A 316 -43.69 18.63 21.10
CA ASP A 316 -44.03 18.30 22.50
C ASP A 316 -43.01 17.34 23.13
N ALA A 317 -41.91 17.01 22.45
CA ALA A 317 -40.95 15.98 22.84
C ALA A 317 -40.36 16.14 24.26
N LEU A 318 -40.36 17.37 24.81
CA LEU A 318 -39.85 17.71 26.15
C LEU A 318 -40.81 18.57 26.97
N ASP A 319 -42.11 18.45 26.73
CA ASP A 319 -43.14 19.28 27.35
C ASP A 319 -42.93 19.50 28.86
N GLY A 320 -42.70 20.76 29.27
CA GLY A 320 -42.46 21.17 30.66
C GLY A 320 -41.03 21.02 31.20
N ILE A 321 -40.06 20.58 30.39
CA ILE A 321 -38.64 20.40 30.76
C ILE A 321 -37.75 21.21 29.79
N THR A 322 -37.86 22.53 29.84
CA THR A 322 -37.00 23.42 29.04
C THR A 322 -36.28 24.40 29.97
N GLN A 323 -35.18 23.92 30.54
CA GLN A 323 -34.19 24.87 31.06
C GLN A 323 -33.56 25.56 29.85
N GLN A 324 -33.74 26.88 29.76
CA GLN A 324 -33.15 27.70 28.72
C GLN A 324 -31.63 27.47 28.62
N LEU A 325 -31.11 27.31 27.40
CA LEU A 325 -29.68 27.06 27.14
C LEU A 325 -28.85 28.32 27.34
N LEU A 326 -29.30 29.42 26.76
CA LEU A 326 -28.70 30.75 26.82
C LEU A 326 -29.79 31.81 26.96
N GLU A 327 -29.49 32.90 27.66
CA GLU A 327 -30.32 34.10 27.62
C GLU A 327 -30.26 34.75 26.23
N ASP A 328 -31.30 35.48 25.83
CA ASP A 328 -31.41 36.09 24.50
C ASP A 328 -30.21 37.02 24.19
N THR A 329 -29.72 37.75 25.20
CA THR A 329 -28.54 38.62 25.04
C THR A 329 -27.26 37.84 24.78
N GLU A 330 -27.10 36.68 25.42
CA GLU A 330 -25.94 35.79 25.24
C GLU A 330 -26.00 35.11 23.87
N TRP A 331 -27.20 34.76 23.40
CA TRP A 331 -27.39 34.24 22.05
C TRP A 331 -27.00 35.28 20.99
N VAL A 332 -27.46 36.52 21.12
CA VAL A 332 -27.11 37.61 20.22
C VAL A 332 -25.60 37.89 20.24
N GLU A 333 -24.96 37.80 21.40
CA GLU A 333 -23.49 37.93 21.50
C GLU A 333 -22.79 36.82 20.72
N LEU A 334 -23.18 35.55 20.91
CA LEU A 334 -22.63 34.42 20.19
C LEU A 334 -22.80 34.57 18.68
N GLN A 335 -23.96 35.00 18.20
CA GLN A 335 -24.20 35.25 16.77
C GLN A 335 -23.27 36.32 16.19
N ASN A 336 -22.97 37.35 16.98
CA ASN A 336 -22.12 38.48 16.57
C ASN A 336 -20.62 38.22 16.76
N SER A 337 -20.22 37.10 17.35
CA SER A 337 -18.81 36.73 17.60
C SER A 337 -17.93 36.68 16.35
N CYS A 338 -18.54 36.40 15.19
CA CYS A 338 -17.86 36.25 13.89
C CYS A 338 -18.06 37.47 12.96
N ASN A 339 -18.35 38.66 13.48
CA ASN A 339 -18.57 39.88 12.67
C ASN A 339 -17.29 40.56 12.16
#